data_AF-A0A3D2YY57-F1
#
_entry.id   AF-A0A3D2YY57-F1
#
_cell.length_a   1.000
_cell.length_b   1.000
_cell.length_c   1.000
_cell.angle_alpha   90.00
_cell.angle_beta   90.00
_cell.angle_gamma   90.00
#
_symmetry.space_group_name_H-M   'P 1'
#
loop_
_entity.id
_entity.type
_entity.pdbx_description
1 polymer ?
#
loop_
_entity_poly.entity_id
_entity_poly.type
_entity_poly.pdbx_seq_one_letter_code
_entity_poly.pdbx_strand_id
1 'polypeptide(L)'
;MFPSHWEILVIFLVVLLLFGAKRIPEMAKGMGKGIREFRSAVKDVQEEVDIAGRNDSRPNIPPASTAPPAAPPGQVAHTESVPAPAAESSGAESTQKETHS
;
A
#
# COMPACT_ATOMS: atom_id res chain seq x y z
N MET A 1 26.85 -2.14 22.81
CA MET A 1 27.88 -3.17 22.95
C MET A 1 27.31 -4.44 22.34
N PHE A 2 27.47 -4.60 21.03
CA PHE A 2 26.94 -5.77 20.33
C PHE A 2 28.00 -6.87 20.39
N PRO A 3 27.65 -8.08 20.84
CA PRO A 3 28.59 -9.19 20.91
C PRO A 3 29.14 -9.40 19.50
N SER A 4 30.46 -9.48 19.42
CA SER A 4 31.16 -9.74 18.19
C SER A 4 30.64 -11.06 17.60
N HIS A 5 30.67 -11.19 16.29
CA HIS A 5 30.16 -12.37 15.58
C HIS A 5 30.89 -13.68 15.96
N TRP A 6 32.01 -13.59 16.67
CA TRP A 6 32.80 -14.72 17.17
C TRP A 6 32.05 -15.59 18.19
N GLU A 7 31.21 -15.06 19.09
CA GLU A 7 30.46 -15.89 20.05
C GLU A 7 29.51 -16.86 19.32
N ILE A 8 28.84 -16.37 18.28
CA ILE A 8 27.93 -17.19 17.46
C ILE A 8 28.70 -18.31 16.75
N LEU A 9 29.90 -18.02 16.24
CA LEU A 9 30.75 -19.05 15.63
C LEU A 9 31.19 -20.13 16.63
N VAL A 10 31.55 -19.74 17.86
CA VAL A 10 31.94 -20.69 18.92
C VAL A 10 30.77 -21.58 19.34
N ILE A 11 29.59 -21.00 19.55
CA ILE A 11 28.38 -21.77 19.89
C ILE A 11 28.03 -22.74 18.76
N PHE A 12 28.09 -22.28 17.51
CA PHE A 12 27.85 -23.13 16.34
C PHE A 12 28.85 -24.29 16.29
N LEU A 13 30.14 -24.03 16.54
CA LEU A 13 31.16 -25.07 16.60
C LEU A 13 30.84 -26.12 17.66
N VAL A 14 30.47 -25.73 18.88
CA VAL A 14 30.09 -26.66 19.96
C VAL A 14 28.88 -27.52 19.56
N VAL A 15 27.85 -26.90 18.98
CA VAL A 15 26.66 -27.61 18.47
C VAL A 15 27.04 -28.59 17.35
N LEU A 16 27.95 -28.19 16.46
CA LEU A 16 28.45 -29.07 15.39
C LEU A 16 29.28 -30.24 15.92
N LEU A 17 29.97 -30.09 17.06
CA LEU A 17 30.65 -31.20 17.72
C LEU A 17 29.66 -32.18 18.38
N LEU A 18 28.61 -31.67 19.02
CA LEU A 18 27.58 -32.49 19.71
C LEU A 18 26.69 -33.24 18.70
N PHE A 19 26.17 -32.53 17.70
CA PHE A 19 25.24 -33.09 16.72
C PHE A 19 25.95 -33.62 15.47
N GLY A 20 27.19 -33.18 15.21
CA GLY A 20 27.95 -33.52 14.01
C GLY A 20 27.63 -32.58 12.84
N ALA A 21 28.64 -32.27 12.02
CA ALA A 21 28.52 -31.41 10.84
C ALA A 21 27.50 -31.91 9.79
N LYS A 22 27.09 -33.18 9.86
CA LYS A 22 26.15 -33.80 8.92
C LYS A 22 24.69 -33.71 9.37
N ARG A 23 24.40 -33.59 10.67
CA ARG A 23 23.02 -33.62 11.19
C ARG A 23 22.26 -32.31 11.05
N ILE A 24 22.91 -31.18 11.31
CA ILE A 24 22.32 -29.84 11.11
C ILE A 24 21.82 -29.65 9.66
N PRO A 25 22.63 -29.88 8.60
CA PRO A 25 22.18 -29.69 7.23
C PRO A 25 21.16 -30.75 6.78
N GLU A 26 21.21 -31.96 7.32
CA GLU A 26 20.23 -33.01 7.03
C GLU A 26 18.84 -32.66 7.59
N MET A 27 18.77 -32.23 8.86
CA MET A 27 17.54 -31.75 9.50
C MET A 27 17.00 -30.50 8.79
N ALA A 28 17.88 -29.55 8.46
CA ALA A 28 17.52 -28.33 7.73
C ALA A 28 16.96 -28.63 6.32
N LYS A 29 17.51 -29.63 5.61
CA LYS A 29 17.00 -30.05 4.30
C LYS A 29 15.58 -30.62 4.39
N GLY A 30 15.30 -31.45 5.40
CA GLY A 30 13.95 -31.98 5.64
C GLY A 30 12.95 -30.88 6.00
N MET A 31 13.31 -30.05 6.98
CA MET A 31 12.46 -28.96 7.44
C MET A 31 12.26 -27.87 6.37
N GLY A 32 13.29 -27.57 5.59
CA GLY A 32 13.24 -26.58 4.51
C GLY A 32 12.29 -26.97 3.39
N LYS A 33 12.20 -28.27 3.05
CA LYS A 33 11.20 -28.77 2.10
C LYS A 33 9.78 -28.58 2.65
N GLY A 34 9.52 -28.99 3.89
CA GLY A 34 8.21 -28.83 4.52
C GLY A 34 7.76 -27.35 4.61
N ILE A 35 8.66 -26.45 5.02
CA ILE A 35 8.39 -25.02 5.08
C ILE A 35 8.12 -24.45 3.68
N ARG A 36 8.84 -24.92 2.65
CA ARG A 36 8.65 -24.46 1.27
C ARG A 36 7.31 -24.90 0.71
N GLU A 37 6.93 -26.17 0.89
CA GLU A 37 5.61 -26.69 0.48
C GLU A 37 4.49 -25.94 1.20
N PHE A 38 4.62 -25.74 2.52
CA PHE A 38 3.66 -24.99 3.32
C PHE A 38 3.53 -23.54 2.84
N ARG A 39 4.65 -22.85 2.60
CA ARG A 39 4.64 -21.48 2.07
C ARG A 39 4.03 -21.41 0.67
N SER A 40 4.25 -22.41 -0.19
CA SER A 40 3.62 -22.47 -1.50
C SER A 40 2.11 -22.66 -1.39
N ALA A 41 1.64 -23.63 -0.60
CA ALA A 41 0.22 -23.86 -0.38
C ALA A 41 -0.49 -22.64 0.21
N VAL A 42 0.12 -21.97 1.20
CA VAL A 42 -0.44 -20.74 1.78
C VAL A 42 -0.51 -19.60 0.75
N LYS A 43 0.49 -19.49 -0.14
CA LYS A 43 0.48 -18.48 -1.21
C LYS A 43 -0.62 -18.74 -2.24
N ASP A 44 -0.80 -20.00 -2.63
CA ASP A 44 -1.82 -20.42 -3.59
C ASP A 44 -3.23 -20.08 -3.09
N VAL A 45 -3.50 -20.40 -1.82
CA VAL A 45 -4.77 -20.04 -1.15
C VAL A 45 -4.93 -18.51 -1.06
N GLN A 46 -3.86 -17.77 -0.76
CA GLN A 46 -3.93 -16.31 -0.67
C GLN A 46 -4.23 -15.67 -2.02
N GLU A 47 -3.67 -16.22 -3.11
CA GLU A 47 -3.91 -15.77 -4.48
C GLU A 47 -5.35 -16.09 -4.92
N GLU A 48 -5.85 -17.28 -4.62
CA GLU A 48 -7.24 -17.67 -4.92
C GLU A 48 -8.25 -16.75 -4.20
N VAL A 49 -7.99 -16.40 -2.93
CA VAL A 49 -8.81 -15.48 -2.14
C VAL A 49 -8.71 -14.04 -2.65
N ASP A 50 -7.52 -13.58 -3.09
CA ASP A 50 -7.35 -12.25 -3.68
C ASP A 50 -8.11 -12.14 -5.01
N ILE A 51 -7.98 -13.14 -5.88
CA ILE A 51 -8.67 -13.21 -7.19
C ILE A 51 -10.19 -13.30 -7.00
N ALA A 52 -10.67 -14.10 -6.04
CA ALA A 52 -12.09 -14.17 -5.70
C ALA A 52 -12.62 -12.84 -5.14
N GLY A 53 -11.86 -12.17 -4.27
CA GLY A 53 -12.24 -10.85 -3.72
C GLY A 53 -12.15 -9.69 -4.73
N ARG A 54 -11.30 -9.82 -5.76
CA ARG A 54 -11.11 -8.82 -6.81
C ARG A 54 -12.24 -8.80 -7.83
N ASN A 55 -12.98 -9.90 -7.98
CA ASN A 55 -14.20 -9.95 -8.79
C ASN A 55 -15.42 -9.29 -8.13
N ASP A 56 -15.40 -9.07 -6.81
CA ASP A 56 -16.48 -8.38 -6.07
C ASP A 56 -16.15 -6.92 -5.70
N SER A 57 -14.96 -6.42 -6.05
CA SER A 57 -14.50 -5.07 -5.68
C SER A 57 -14.11 -4.19 -6.87
N ARG A 58 -15.08 -3.92 -7.74
CA ARG A 58 -15.30 -2.55 -8.22
C ARG A 58 -16.61 -2.06 -7.61
N PRO A 59 -16.60 -1.18 -6.60
CA PRO A 59 -17.71 -0.27 -6.41
C PRO A 59 -17.76 0.60 -7.68
N ASN A 60 -18.56 0.20 -8.67
CA ASN A 60 -19.05 1.15 -9.66
C ASN A 60 -20.01 2.08 -8.91
N ILE A 61 -19.45 3.07 -8.22
CA ILE A 61 -20.21 4.24 -7.79
C ILE A 61 -20.22 5.12 -9.04
N PRO A 62 -21.31 5.16 -9.83
CA PRO A 62 -21.45 6.23 -10.80
C PRO A 62 -21.30 7.54 -10.01
N PRO A 63 -20.50 8.53 -10.46
CA PRO A 63 -20.53 9.84 -9.85
C PRO A 63 -21.98 10.29 -9.94
N ALA A 64 -22.68 10.24 -8.81
CA ALA A 64 -24.04 10.73 -8.71
C ALA A 64 -23.95 12.19 -9.15
N SER A 65 -24.51 12.44 -10.32
CA SER A 65 -24.82 13.76 -10.81
C SER A 65 -25.69 14.41 -9.74
N THR A 66 -25.07 15.13 -8.81
CA THR A 66 -25.72 16.18 -8.04
C THR A 66 -25.98 17.32 -9.02
N ALA A 67 -26.98 17.10 -9.87
CA ALA A 67 -27.70 18.17 -10.52
C ALA A 67 -28.30 19.10 -9.44
N PRO A 68 -28.42 20.40 -9.72
CA PRO A 68 -28.30 21.48 -8.75
C PRO A 68 -29.53 21.59 -7.82
N PRO A 69 -29.36 21.82 -6.51
CA PRO A 69 -30.46 22.32 -5.69
C PRO A 69 -30.73 23.78 -6.08
N ALA A 70 -31.94 24.01 -6.56
CA ALA A 70 -32.48 25.31 -6.93
C ALA A 70 -32.31 26.36 -5.80
N ALA A 71 -31.85 27.56 -6.16
CA ALA A 71 -31.97 28.78 -5.36
C ALA A 71 -33.31 29.49 -5.66
N PRO A 72 -33.70 30.58 -4.96
CA PRO A 72 -33.94 30.83 -3.52
C PRO A 72 -35.39 31.39 -3.28
N PRO A 73 -35.88 31.60 -2.02
CA PRO A 73 -36.09 33.00 -1.58
C PRO A 73 -36.04 33.24 -0.03
N GLY A 74 -35.56 34.43 0.36
CA GLY A 74 -35.79 35.08 1.68
C GLY A 74 -34.65 34.90 2.70
N GLN A 75 -33.69 35.84 2.80
CA GLN A 75 -33.65 36.95 3.77
C GLN A 75 -33.90 36.49 5.22
N VAL A 76 -33.00 36.65 6.19
CA VAL A 76 -32.34 37.89 6.68
C VAL A 76 -31.02 37.51 7.41
N ALA A 77 -29.85 38.12 7.15
CA ALA A 77 -29.33 39.40 7.70
C ALA A 77 -29.06 39.32 9.22
N HIS A 78 -27.94 39.68 9.86
CA HIS A 78 -26.69 40.45 9.63
C HIS A 78 -25.64 39.90 10.65
N THR A 79 -24.32 40.06 10.53
CA THR A 79 -23.51 41.23 10.99
C THR A 79 -22.05 40.80 10.79
N GLU A 80 -21.34 41.31 9.78
CA GLU A 80 -20.49 42.51 9.84
C GLU A 80 -19.16 42.30 10.61
N SER A 81 -18.09 42.08 9.86
CA SER A 81 -16.77 42.72 10.08
C SER A 81 -15.88 42.54 8.83
N VAL A 82 -15.99 43.53 7.95
CA VAL A 82 -15.09 43.99 6.84
C VAL A 82 -13.65 44.21 7.37
N PRO A 83 -12.53 44.31 6.58
CA PRO A 83 -12.37 44.54 5.12
C PRO A 83 -11.35 43.67 4.33
N ALA A 84 -11.61 43.50 3.03
CA ALA A 84 -10.63 43.45 1.92
C ALA A 84 -10.15 44.91 1.61
N PRO A 85 -9.08 45.25 0.81
CA PRO A 85 -8.76 44.69 -0.53
C PRO A 85 -7.29 44.87 -1.06
N ALA A 86 -7.09 44.52 -2.35
CA ALA A 86 -5.97 44.87 -3.28
C ALA A 86 -4.67 44.04 -3.16
N ALA A 87 -4.02 43.51 -4.21
CA ALA A 87 -4.06 43.67 -5.67
C ALA A 87 -3.60 42.33 -6.32
N GLU A 88 -4.16 41.84 -7.44
CA GLU A 88 -3.73 42.12 -8.84
C GLU A 88 -2.20 41.89 -9.05
N SER A 89 -1.67 41.13 -10.01
CA SER A 89 -2.08 40.88 -11.40
C SER A 89 -1.09 39.88 -12.06
N SER A 90 -1.54 39.25 -13.15
CA SER A 90 -0.80 39.13 -14.42
C SER A 90 -0.14 37.80 -14.84
N GLY A 91 -0.52 37.37 -16.05
CA GLY A 91 0.05 36.29 -16.87
C GLY A 91 -0.99 35.18 -17.14
N ALA A 92 -1.97 35.30 -18.05
CA ALA A 92 -1.85 35.35 -19.53
C ALA A 92 -0.80 34.32 -20.01
N GLU A 93 -1.08 33.36 -20.89
CA GLU A 93 -1.77 33.51 -22.17
C GLU A 93 -1.79 32.13 -22.88
N SER A 94 -2.77 31.92 -23.77
CA SER A 94 -2.65 31.15 -25.03
C SER A 94 -2.33 29.64 -24.99
N THR A 95 -2.85 28.77 -25.86
CA THR A 95 -3.70 28.95 -27.04
C THR A 95 -4.26 27.59 -27.47
N GLN A 96 -5.55 27.65 -27.78
CA GLN A 96 -6.39 26.77 -28.57
C GLN A 96 -5.79 26.47 -29.96
N LYS A 97 -5.79 25.20 -30.39
CA LYS A 97 -6.24 24.73 -31.72
C LYS A 97 -5.98 23.21 -31.78
N GLU A 98 -6.98 22.36 -31.95
CA GLU A 98 -7.73 22.18 -33.20
C GLU A 98 -6.75 21.95 -34.36
N THR A 99 -6.60 20.69 -34.78
CA THR A 99 -6.61 20.29 -36.21
C THR A 99 -6.63 18.77 -36.26
N HIS A 100 -7.84 18.28 -36.46
CA HIS A 100 -8.16 17.02 -37.10
C HIS A 100 -7.73 17.09 -38.57
N SER A 101 -6.96 16.11 -39.03
CA SER A 101 -6.99 15.57 -40.41
C SER A 101 -6.13 14.33 -40.47
#